data_AF-A0A7C9DIV2-F1
#
_entry.id   AF-A0A7C9DIV2-F1
#
_cell.length_a   1.000
_cell.length_b   1.000
_cell.length_c   1.000
_cell.angle_alpha   90.00
_cell.angle_beta   90.00
_cell.angle_gamma   90.00
#
_symmetry.space_group_name_H-M   'P 1'
#
loop_
_entity.id
_entity.type
_entity.pdbx_description
1 polymer ?
#
loop_
_entity_poly.entity_id
_entity_poly.type
_entity_poly.pdbx_seq_one_letter_code
_entity_poly.pdbx_strand_id
1 'polypeptide(L)'
;KSGGDLTAADLKGKRVFVRADLNVPLDDNQNITDDTRIRAAVPTIKYLMNNGAKVVLSTHLGRPKGVTPKYSLAPLVPRLSELLGIQVVKANDCIGPEVEKLVAELPEGGVLLLENVRFYKEE
;
A
#
# COMPACT_ATOMS: atom_id res chain seq x y z
N LYS A 1 14.95 -13.61 3.75
CA LYS A 1 15.27 -13.06 5.09
C LYS A 1 13.93 -12.78 5.78
N SER A 2 13.57 -13.54 6.81
CA SER A 2 12.44 -13.21 7.69
C SER A 2 12.82 -11.99 8.55
N GLY A 3 11.84 -11.20 8.97
CA GLY A 3 11.95 -9.80 9.41
C GLY A 3 12.65 -9.52 10.75
N GLY A 4 13.77 -10.18 11.04
CA GLY A 4 14.59 -9.93 12.22
C GLY A 4 15.62 -8.82 12.05
N ASP A 5 16.37 -8.79 10.94
CA ASP A 5 17.58 -7.95 10.83
C ASP A 5 17.72 -7.35 9.41
N LEU A 6 16.80 -6.46 9.03
CA LEU A 6 17.02 -5.59 7.88
C LEU A 6 17.62 -4.28 8.38
N THR A 7 18.91 -4.10 8.16
CA THR A 7 19.61 -2.87 8.51
C THR A 7 19.21 -1.74 7.57
N ALA A 8 19.46 -0.49 7.97
CA ALA A 8 19.29 0.67 7.11
C ALA A 8 20.00 0.51 5.75
N ALA A 9 21.20 -0.07 5.76
CA ALA A 9 21.99 -0.32 4.56
C ALA A 9 21.37 -1.39 3.65
N ASP A 10 20.67 -2.39 4.21
CA ASP A 10 19.96 -3.40 3.43
C ASP A 10 18.72 -2.84 2.70
N LEU A 11 18.18 -1.71 3.17
CA LEU A 11 16.88 -1.17 2.72
C LEU A 11 17.01 -0.04 1.70
N LYS A 12 18.07 0.77 1.79
CA LYS A 12 18.21 1.95 0.94
C LYS A 12 18.19 1.60 -0.56
N GLY A 13 17.30 2.24 -1.30
CA GLY A 13 17.10 2.05 -2.74
C GLY A 13 16.45 0.71 -3.12
N LYS A 14 16.22 -0.19 -2.16
CA LYS A 14 15.58 -1.49 -2.41
C LYS A 14 14.08 -1.34 -2.49
N ARG A 15 13.47 -2.14 -3.38
CA ARG A 15 12.03 -2.31 -3.45
C ARG A 15 11.60 -3.30 -2.38
N VAL A 16 10.66 -2.92 -1.54
CA VAL A 16 10.13 -3.76 -0.47
C VAL A 16 8.64 -3.91 -0.67
N PHE A 17 8.21 -5.14 -0.98
CA PHE A 17 6.80 -5.49 -1.05
C PHE A 17 6.27 -5.77 0.35
N VAL A 18 5.19 -5.09 0.73
CA VAL A 18 4.58 -5.18 2.06
C VAL A 18 3.12 -5.54 1.89
N ARG A 19 2.73 -6.72 2.39
CA ARG A 19 1.33 -7.09 2.56
C ARG A 19 0.83 -6.53 3.88
N ALA A 20 0.02 -5.47 3.83
CA ALA A 20 -0.53 -4.81 5.01
C ALA A 20 -2.03 -5.14 5.17
N ASP A 21 -2.52 -5.28 6.41
CA ASP A 21 -3.96 -5.28 6.67
C ASP A 21 -4.47 -3.84 6.68
N LEU A 22 -5.07 -3.42 5.57
CA LEU A 22 -5.72 -2.12 5.42
C LEU A 22 -7.22 -2.31 5.11
N ASN A 23 -7.78 -3.48 5.43
CA ASN A 23 -9.19 -3.76 5.22
C ASN A 23 -10.02 -3.04 6.28
N VAL A 24 -10.39 -1.78 5.98
CA VAL A 24 -11.12 -0.87 6.87
C VAL A 24 -12.59 -0.74 6.48
N PRO A 25 -13.49 -0.44 7.43
CA PRO A 25 -14.88 -0.14 7.11
C PRO A 25 -14.99 1.21 6.40
N LEU A 26 -15.76 1.24 5.31
CA LEU A 26 -16.14 2.44 4.57
C LEU A 26 -17.65 2.68 4.71
N ASP A 27 -18.06 3.95 4.79
CA ASP A 27 -19.47 4.34 4.68
C ASP A 27 -19.95 4.33 3.22
N ASP A 28 -21.24 4.66 3.01
CA ASP A 28 -21.85 4.70 1.66
C ASP A 28 -21.22 5.75 0.73
N ASN A 29 -20.54 6.75 1.29
CA ASN A 29 -19.81 7.79 0.56
C ASN A 29 -18.32 7.44 0.36
N GLN A 30 -17.91 6.21 0.70
CA GLN A 30 -16.53 5.72 0.69
C GLN A 30 -15.59 6.42 1.68
N ASN A 31 -16.10 7.06 2.73
CA ASN A 31 -15.26 7.59 3.80
C ASN A 31 -14.86 6.48 4.76
N ILE A 32 -13.61 6.52 5.23
CA ILE A 32 -13.12 5.60 6.26
C ILE A 32 -13.79 5.94 7.60
N THR A 33 -14.49 4.97 8.19
CA THR A 33 -15.18 5.16 9.48
C THR A 33 -14.32 4.69 10.67
N ASP A 34 -13.37 3.80 10.44
CA ASP A 34 -12.36 3.38 11.41
C ASP A 34 -11.04 3.07 10.69
N ASP A 35 -10.01 3.88 10.96
CA ASP A 35 -8.67 3.78 10.38
C ASP A 35 -7.65 3.11 11.31
N THR A 36 -8.09 2.41 12.36
CA THR A 36 -7.21 1.73 13.33
C THR A 36 -6.22 0.78 12.66
N ARG A 37 -6.65 0.04 11.64
CA ARG A 37 -5.78 -0.86 10.86
C ARG A 37 -4.73 -0.10 10.05
N ILE A 38 -5.10 1.05 9.47
CA ILE A 38 -4.15 1.90 8.75
C ILE A 38 -3.09 2.41 9.72
N ARG A 39 -3.50 2.95 10.87
CA ARG A 39 -2.56 3.42 11.91
C ARG A 39 -1.64 2.30 12.40
N ALA A 40 -2.13 1.07 12.53
CA ALA A 40 -1.31 -0.07 12.95
C ALA A 40 -0.21 -0.42 11.94
N ALA A 41 -0.42 -0.20 10.64
CA ALA A 41 0.58 -0.45 9.60
C ALA A 41 1.63 0.67 9.47
N VAL A 42 1.29 1.90 9.87
CA VAL A 42 2.12 3.10 9.68
C VAL A 42 3.55 2.98 10.27
N PRO A 43 3.78 2.45 11.49
CA PRO A 43 5.13 2.35 12.04
C PRO A 43 6.09 1.54 11.15
N THR A 44 5.63 0.41 10.63
CA THR A 44 6.42 -0.44 9.73
C THR A 44 6.70 0.26 8.41
N ILE A 45 5.70 0.91 7.83
CA ILE A 45 5.85 1.63 6.55
C ILE A 45 6.83 2.80 6.72
N LYS A 46 6.71 3.57 7.81
CA LYS A 46 7.63 4.67 8.14
C LYS A 46 9.05 4.17 8.37
N TYR A 47 9.23 3.03 9.05
CA TYR A 47 10.55 2.45 9.23
C TYR A 47 11.22 2.16 7.87
N LEU A 48 10.50 1.51 6.95
CA LEU A 48 11.04 1.20 5.62
C LEU A 48 11.35 2.48 4.82
N MET A 49 10.40 3.41 4.79
CA MET A 49 10.54 4.70 4.10
C MET A 49 11.73 5.51 4.61
N ASN A 50 11.87 5.65 5.93
CA ASN A 50 12.93 6.44 6.56
C ASN A 50 14.32 5.81 6.35
N ASN A 51 14.38 4.50 6.07
CA ASN A 51 15.60 3.80 5.69
C ASN A 51 15.82 3.76 4.16
N GLY A 52 15.09 4.57 3.40
CA GLY A 52 15.30 4.75 1.95
C GLY A 52 14.73 3.62 1.09
N ALA A 53 13.89 2.74 1.65
CA ALA A 53 13.21 1.72 0.87
C ALA A 53 12.14 2.35 -0.04
N LYS A 54 11.93 1.71 -1.19
CA LYS A 54 10.82 1.97 -2.11
C LYS A 54 9.69 0.99 -1.78
N VAL A 55 8.67 1.46 -1.07
CA VAL A 55 7.66 0.57 -0.48
C VAL A 55 6.51 0.33 -1.46
N VAL A 56 6.20 -0.94 -1.73
CA VAL A 56 5.05 -1.35 -2.53
C VAL A 56 4.06 -2.06 -1.62
N LEU A 57 2.94 -1.39 -1.32
CA LEU A 57 1.88 -1.89 -0.45
C LEU A 57 0.88 -2.73 -1.26
N SER A 58 0.57 -3.90 -0.76
CA SER A 58 -0.56 -4.71 -1.19
C SER A 58 -1.52 -4.94 -0.02
N THR A 59 -2.80 -4.96 -0.32
CA THR A 59 -3.85 -5.23 0.65
C THR A 59 -5.12 -5.65 -0.08
N HIS A 60 -6.12 -6.05 0.69
CA HIS A 60 -7.46 -6.30 0.17
C HIS A 60 -8.47 -5.40 0.89
N LEU A 61 -9.59 -5.17 0.24
CA LEU A 61 -10.75 -4.53 0.84
C LEU A 61 -11.99 -5.38 0.58
N GLY A 62 -12.66 -5.77 1.66
CA GLY A 62 -13.85 -6.60 1.60
C GLY A 62 -13.64 -7.92 0.85
N ARG A 63 -14.71 -8.41 0.20
CA ARG A 63 -14.74 -9.65 -0.59
C ARG A 63 -15.45 -9.41 -1.92
N PRO A 64 -14.80 -8.72 -2.89
CA PRO A 64 -15.38 -8.50 -4.20
C PRO A 64 -15.65 -9.83 -4.93
N LYS A 65 -16.69 -9.86 -5.77
CA LYS A 65 -16.95 -10.97 -6.72
C LYS A 65 -16.33 -10.72 -8.11
N GLY A 66 -15.66 -9.59 -8.27
CA GLY A 66 -15.05 -9.08 -9.49
C GLY A 66 -14.60 -7.64 -9.28
N VAL A 67 -13.92 -7.08 -10.28
CA VAL A 67 -13.47 -5.68 -10.25
C VAL A 67 -14.67 -4.75 -10.10
N THR A 68 -14.67 -3.89 -9.08
CA THR A 68 -15.74 -2.92 -8.87
C THR A 68 -15.24 -1.69 -8.11
N PRO A 69 -15.69 -0.47 -8.47
CA PRO A 69 -15.29 0.75 -7.77
C PRO A 69 -15.52 0.71 -6.26
N LYS A 70 -16.58 0.02 -5.80
CA LYS A 70 -16.94 -0.09 -4.37
C LYS A 70 -15.83 -0.68 -3.49
N TYR A 71 -15.00 -1.55 -4.05
CA TYR A 71 -13.90 -2.19 -3.34
C TYR A 71 -12.53 -1.69 -3.81
N SER A 72 -12.47 -0.54 -4.49
CA SER A 72 -11.20 0.12 -4.81
C SER A 72 -10.52 0.61 -3.53
N LEU A 73 -9.20 0.62 -3.55
CA LEU A 73 -8.37 1.15 -2.46
C LEU A 73 -8.13 2.66 -2.57
N ALA A 74 -8.69 3.33 -3.59
CA ALA A 74 -8.56 4.78 -3.77
C ALA A 74 -8.90 5.61 -2.50
N PRO A 75 -9.94 5.27 -1.71
CA PRO A 75 -10.27 6.02 -0.50
C PRO A 75 -9.20 5.97 0.61
N LEU A 76 -8.28 5.00 0.57
CA LEU A 76 -7.22 4.87 1.56
C LEU A 76 -6.06 5.84 1.31
N VAL A 77 -5.89 6.31 0.06
CA VAL A 77 -4.74 7.12 -0.36
C VAL A 77 -4.62 8.41 0.44
N PRO A 78 -5.69 9.23 0.62
CA PRO A 78 -5.57 10.47 1.40
C PRO A 78 -5.15 10.21 2.83
N ARG A 79 -5.75 9.21 3.49
CA ARG A 79 -5.47 8.91 4.89
C ARG A 79 -4.08 8.32 5.10
N LEU A 80 -3.63 7.44 4.21
CA LEU A 80 -2.25 6.94 4.22
C LEU A 80 -1.26 8.08 4.00
N SER A 81 -1.53 8.97 3.04
CA SER A 81 -0.65 10.10 2.73
C SER A 81 -0.51 11.04 3.93
N GLU A 82 -1.62 11.36 4.59
CA GLU A 82 -1.64 12.17 5.81
C GLU A 82 -0.78 11.54 6.92
N LEU A 83 -1.00 10.24 7.21
CA LEU A 83 -0.31 9.56 8.31
C LEU A 83 1.18 9.36 8.04
N LEU A 84 1.56 9.16 6.77
CA LEU A 84 2.95 8.97 6.34
C LEU A 84 3.69 10.29 6.15
N GLY A 85 2.99 11.39 5.90
CA GLY A 85 3.58 12.71 5.64
C GLY A 85 4.16 12.86 4.23
N ILE A 86 3.77 11.97 3.30
CA ILE A 86 4.16 12.00 1.90
C ILE A 86 2.95 11.72 1.02
N GLN A 87 3.00 12.09 -0.26
CA GLN A 87 1.98 11.66 -1.20
C GLN A 87 2.17 10.18 -1.53
N VAL A 88 1.17 9.36 -1.19
CA VAL A 88 1.13 7.96 -1.61
C VAL A 88 0.64 7.88 -3.06
N VAL A 89 1.41 7.21 -3.91
CA VAL A 89 1.01 6.93 -5.28
C VAL A 89 0.11 5.69 -5.27
N LYS A 90 -0.94 5.67 -6.08
CA LYS A 90 -1.79 4.49 -6.26
C LYS A 90 -1.65 3.96 -7.68
N ALA A 91 -1.49 2.65 -7.81
CA ALA A 91 -1.60 1.96 -9.09
C ALA A 91 -3.07 1.70 -9.45
N ASN A 92 -3.36 1.70 -10.76
CA ASN A 92 -4.68 1.32 -11.27
C ASN A 92 -4.92 -0.19 -11.20
N ASP A 93 -3.87 -0.97 -10.95
CA ASP A 93 -3.91 -2.42 -10.92
C ASP A 93 -2.85 -3.00 -9.97
N CYS A 94 -2.81 -4.33 -9.82
CA CYS A 94 -1.82 -5.06 -9.04
C CYS A 94 -0.62 -5.53 -9.88
N ILE A 95 -0.84 -5.76 -11.17
CA ILE A 95 0.14 -6.34 -12.10
C ILE A 95 0.10 -5.62 -13.45
N GLY A 96 1.15 -5.77 -14.25
CA GLY A 96 1.23 -5.25 -15.61
C GLY A 96 2.22 -4.09 -15.80
N PRO A 97 2.43 -3.68 -17.06
CA PRO A 97 3.52 -2.77 -17.44
C PRO A 97 3.43 -1.39 -16.77
N GLU A 98 2.22 -0.87 -16.58
CA GLU A 98 2.01 0.41 -15.87
C GLU A 98 2.41 0.32 -14.39
N VAL A 99 2.12 -0.81 -13.73
CA VAL A 99 2.53 -1.04 -12.33
C VAL A 99 4.04 -1.15 -12.24
N GLU A 100 4.67 -1.89 -13.16
CA GLU A 100 6.13 -2.01 -13.21
C GLU A 100 6.82 -0.65 -13.42
N LYS A 101 6.25 0.19 -14.29
CA LYS A 101 6.71 1.56 -14.51
C LYS A 101 6.61 2.41 -13.24
N LEU A 102 5.46 2.41 -12.57
CA LEU A 102 5.26 3.14 -11.31
C LEU A 102 6.25 2.69 -10.21
N VAL A 103 6.48 1.38 -10.09
CA VAL A 103 7.46 0.81 -9.15
C VAL A 103 8.89 1.20 -9.52
N ALA A 104 9.19 1.34 -10.81
CA ALA A 104 10.51 1.77 -11.27
C ALA A 104 10.77 3.26 -10.98
N GLU A 105 9.76 4.10 -11.18
CA GLU A 105 9.81 5.56 -10.97
C GLU A 105 9.70 5.96 -9.50
N LEU A 106 9.29 5.04 -8.61
CA LEU A 106 9.15 5.31 -7.18
C LEU A 106 10.48 5.82 -6.58
N PRO A 107 10.51 7.02 -5.96
CA PRO A 107 11.72 7.55 -5.35
C PRO A 107 12.09 6.76 -4.09
N GLU A 108 13.32 6.93 -3.59
CA GLU A 108 13.70 6.42 -2.27
C GLU A 108 12.78 7.02 -1.20
N GLY A 109 12.26 6.18 -0.30
CA GLY A 109 11.22 6.58 0.66
C GLY A 109 9.82 6.70 0.06
N GLY A 110 9.66 6.52 -1.25
CA GLY A 110 8.36 6.54 -1.89
C GLY A 110 7.49 5.34 -1.50
N VAL A 111 6.17 5.54 -1.51
CA VAL A 111 5.18 4.52 -1.20
C VAL A 111 4.19 4.41 -2.37
N LEU A 112 4.06 3.21 -2.93
CA LEU A 112 3.05 2.85 -3.92
C LEU A 112 2.02 1.91 -3.28
N LEU A 113 0.74 2.22 -3.43
CA LEU A 113 -0.37 1.34 -3.09
C LEU A 113 -0.88 0.66 -4.37
N LEU A 114 -0.78 -0.67 -4.42
CA LEU A 114 -1.42 -1.47 -5.47
C LEU A 114 -2.95 -1.42 -5.34
N GLU A 115 -3.67 -1.80 -6.39
CA GLU A 115 -5.12 -1.98 -6.29
C GLU A 115 -5.49 -3.22 -5.45
N ASN A 116 -6.78 -3.40 -5.15
CA ASN A 116 -7.28 -4.51 -4.34
C ASN A 116 -6.91 -5.87 -4.92
N VAL A 117 -6.06 -6.62 -4.20
CA VAL A 117 -5.56 -7.92 -4.67
C VAL A 117 -6.68 -8.95 -4.90
N ARG A 118 -7.82 -8.82 -4.21
CA ARG A 118 -8.99 -9.69 -4.39
C ARG A 118 -9.79 -9.41 -5.68
N PHE A 119 -9.37 -8.44 -6.48
CA PHE A 119 -9.86 -8.33 -7.87
C PHE A 119 -9.37 -9.48 -8.75
N TYR A 120 -8.30 -10.16 -8.34
CA TYR A 120 -7.80 -11.38 -8.95
C TYR A 120 -8.34 -12.58 -8.18
N LYS A 121 -8.88 -13.59 -8.88
CA LYS A 121 -9.50 -14.78 -8.28
C LYS A 121 -8.52 -15.72 -7.57
N GLU A 122 -7.23 -15.51 -7.79
CA GLU A 122 -6.13 -16.33 -7.26
C GLU A 122 -5.77 -15.99 -5.80
N GLU A 123 -6.38 -14.93 -5.24
CA GLU A 123 -6.29 -14.46 -3.84
C GLU A 123 -7.59 -14.69 -3.05
#